data_AF-A0A659UQ73-F1
#
_entry.id   AF-A0A659UQ73-F1
#
_cell.length_a   1.000
_cell.length_b   1.000
_cell.length_c   1.000
_cell.angle_alpha   90.00
_cell.angle_beta   90.00
_cell.angle_gamma   90.00
#
_symmetry.space_group_name_H-M   'P 1'
#
loop_
_entity.id
_entity.type
_entity.pdbx_description
1 polymer ?
#
loop_
_entity_poly.entity_id
_entity_poly.type
_entity_poly.pdbx_seq_one_letter_code
_entity_poly.pdbx_strand_id
1 'polypeptide(L)' 'MSDLEGNLKKAQAYLARFKRDGVLNQIGGEAVPAADGSTFETLSPVDLKPLAKVARGGIA' A
#
# COMPACT_ATOMS: atom_id res chain seq x y z
N MET A 1 -13.69 -11.22 23.27
CA MET A 1 -12.41 -11.15 22.53
C MET A 1 -12.74 -11.13 21.05
N SER A 2 -12.21 -10.19 20.27
CA SER A 2 -12.45 -10.16 18.83
C SER A 2 -11.88 -11.41 18.16
N ASP A 3 -12.57 -11.94 17.16
CA ASP A 3 -12.06 -13.00 16.28
C ASP A 3 -10.81 -12.50 15.52
N LEU A 4 -9.63 -12.84 16.07
CA LEU A 4 -8.33 -12.45 15.52
C LEU A 4 -8.15 -12.98 14.09
N GLU A 5 -8.55 -14.23 13.85
CA GLU A 5 -8.45 -14.86 12.53
C GLU A 5 -9.33 -14.16 11.51
N GLY A 6 -10.57 -13.83 11.91
CA GLY A 6 -11.49 -13.05 11.09
C GLY A 6 -10.94 -11.67 10.73
N ASN A 7 -10.29 -10.99 11.68
CA ASN A 7 -9.66 -9.69 11.46
C ASN A 7 -8.45 -9.80 10.51
N LEU A 8 -7.61 -10.80 10.68
CA LEU A 8 -6.45 -11.05 9.82
C LEU A 8 -6.89 -11.35 8.39
N LYS A 9 -7.93 -12.17 8.20
CA LYS A 9 -8.47 -12.50 6.88
C LYS A 9 -8.99 -11.25 6.15
N LYS A 10 -9.74 -10.39 6.85
CA LYS A 10 -10.20 -9.11 6.30
C LYS A 10 -9.04 -8.19 5.93
N ALA A 11 -8.05 -8.06 6.81
CA ALA A 11 -6.87 -7.24 6.55
C ALA A 11 -6.10 -7.73 5.31
N GLN A 12 -5.88 -9.03 5.19
CA GLN A 12 -5.22 -9.63 4.02
C GLN A 12 -6.00 -9.37 2.72
N ALA A 13 -7.34 -9.46 2.76
CA ALA A 13 -8.19 -9.17 1.60
C ALA A 13 -8.08 -7.71 1.15
N TYR A 14 -8.07 -6.75 2.08
CA TYR A 14 -7.89 -5.34 1.76
C TYR A 14 -6.47 -5.02 1.24
N LEU A 15 -5.45 -5.68 1.81
CA LEU A 15 -4.06 -5.47 1.39
C LEU A 15 -3.74 -6.11 0.04
N ALA A 16 -4.49 -7.12 -0.41
CA ALA A 16 -4.21 -7.84 -1.65
C ALA A 16 -4.07 -6.92 -2.87
N ARG A 17 -4.93 -5.90 -3.01
CA ARG A 17 -4.84 -4.94 -4.11
C ARG A 17 -3.55 -4.10 -4.05
N PHE A 18 -3.16 -3.67 -2.85
CA PHE A 18 -1.99 -2.81 -2.65
C PHE A 18 -0.67 -3.58 -2.77
N LYS A 19 -0.69 -4.88 -2.49
CA LYS A 19 0.46 -5.76 -2.78
C LYS A 19 0.68 -5.94 -4.28
N ARG A 20 -0.40 -5.99 -5.07
CA ARG A 20 -0.34 -6.18 -6.52
C ARG A 20 -0.03 -4.88 -7.26
N ASP A 21 -0.78 -3.82 -6.97
CA ASP A 21 -0.78 -2.58 -7.75
C ASP A 21 0.05 -1.46 -7.09
N GLY A 22 0.45 -1.65 -5.83
CA GLY A 22 1.04 -0.58 -5.02
C GLY A 22 0.01 0.45 -4.56
N VAL A 23 0.50 1.52 -3.93
CA VAL A 23 -0.27 2.71 -3.56
C VAL A 23 0.15 3.83 -4.49
N LEU A 24 -0.74 4.23 -5.39
CA LEU A 24 -0.52 5.30 -6.36
C LEU A 24 -0.93 6.66 -5.76
N ASN A 25 -0.40 7.74 -6.35
CA ASN A 25 -0.80 9.10 -5.99
C ASN A 25 -2.21 9.38 -6.54
N GLN A 26 -3.03 10.12 -5.80
CA GLN A 26 -4.36 10.53 -6.27
C GLN A 26 -4.30 12.00 -6.68
N ILE A 27 -4.19 12.27 -7.98
CA ILE A 27 -4.01 13.62 -8.55
C ILE A 27 -5.09 13.83 -9.61
N GLY A 28 -5.86 14.91 -9.47
CA GLY A 28 -6.95 15.21 -10.42
C GLY A 28 -8.09 14.19 -10.44
N GLY A 29 -8.24 13.37 -9.40
CA GLY A 29 -9.22 12.28 -9.36
C GLY A 29 -8.74 10.97 -10.00
N GLU A 30 -7.48 10.91 -10.43
CA GLU A 30 -6.86 9.74 -11.05
C GLU A 30 -5.75 9.16 -10.18
N ALA A 31 -5.60 7.83 -10.26
CA ALA A 31 -4.51 7.10 -9.62
C ALA A 31 -3.29 7.08 -10.54
N VAL A 32 -2.27 7.87 -10.22
CA VAL A 32 -1.07 8.05 -11.05
C VAL A 32 0.20 7.54 -10.35
N PRO A 33 1.13 6.90 -11.08
CA PRO A 33 2.43 6.54 -10.55
C PRO A 33 3.29 7.79 -10.28
N ALA A 34 4.46 7.60 -9.65
CA ALA A 34 5.46 8.65 -9.58
C ALA A 34 5.95 9.03 -10.99
N ALA A 35 6.25 10.31 -11.22
CA ALA A 35 6.72 10.80 -12.52
C ALA A 35 8.01 10.10 -12.99
N ASP A 36 8.90 9.76 -12.06
CA ASP A 36 10.14 9.02 -12.29
C ASP A 36 9.99 7.50 -12.10
N GLY A 37 8.76 7.02 -11.85
CA GLY A 37 8.46 5.62 -11.54
C GLY A 37 9.00 5.14 -10.18
N SER A 38 9.56 6.01 -9.34
CA SER A 38 10.15 5.60 -8.08
C SER A 38 9.10 5.24 -7.03
N THR A 39 9.43 4.25 -6.20
CA THR A 39 8.56 3.77 -5.12
C THR A 39 9.36 3.51 -3.85
N PHE A 40 8.68 3.46 -2.71
CA PHE A 40 9.26 3.04 -1.43
C PHE A 40 8.34 2.05 -0.72
N GLU A 41 8.90 1.22 0.15
CA GLU A 41 8.13 0.23 0.89
C GLU A 41 7.47 0.87 2.13
N THR A 42 6.21 0.53 2.37
CA THR A 42 5.56 0.78 3.66
C THR A 42 5.67 -0.48 4.51
N LEU A 43 6.26 -0.35 5.70
CA LEU A 43 6.45 -1.47 6.61
C LEU A 43 5.34 -1.51 7.67
N SER A 44 4.98 -2.72 8.08
CA SER A 44 4.08 -2.96 9.20
C SER A 44 4.73 -2.51 10.51
N PRO A 45 4.05 -1.70 11.35
CA PRO A 45 4.61 -1.31 12.65
C PRO A 45 4.62 -2.47 13.67
N VAL A 46 3.99 -3.60 13.36
CA VAL A 46 3.88 -4.76 14.26
C VAL A 46 5.08 -5.70 14.11
N ASP A 47 5.54 -5.92 12.88
CA ASP A 47 6.55 -6.93 12.54
C ASP A 47 7.57 -6.48 11.48
N LEU A 48 7.54 -5.20 11.10
CA LEU A 48 8.41 -4.57 10.10
C LEU A 48 8.37 -5.22 8.71
N LYS A 49 7.39 -6.08 8.43
CA LYS A 49 7.25 -6.69 7.11
C LYS A 49 6.70 -5.69 6.09
N PRO A 50 7.12 -5.76 4.83
CA PRO A 50 6.55 -4.94 3.76
C PRO A 50 5.05 -5.20 3.59
N LEU A 51 4.26 -4.12 3.58
CA LEU A 51 2.82 -4.15 3.34
C LEU A 51 2.49 -3.87 1.86
N ALA A 52 3.14 -2.87 1.27
CA ALA A 52 2.96 -2.45 -0.13
C ALA A 52 4.11 -1.54 -0.58
N LYS A 53 4.19 -1.26 -1.89
CA LYS A 53 5.02 -0.21 -2.47
C LYS A 53 4.18 1.04 -2.70
N VAL A 54 4.69 2.19 -2.29
CA VAL A 54 4.01 3.50 -2.43
C VAL A 54 4.75 4.33 -3.46
N ALA A 55 4.02 4.96 -4.37
CA ALA A 55 4.58 5.91 -5.32
C ALA A 55 5.26 7.06 -4.58
N ARG A 56 6.51 7.34 -4.91
CA ARG A 56 7.27 8.41 -4.27
C ARG A 56 6.91 9.73 -4.93
N GLY A 57 6.31 10.63 -4.15
CA GLY A 57 6.07 12.01 -4.60
C GLY A 57 7.39 12.73 -4.89
N GLY A 58 7.45 13.41 -6.03
CA GLY A 58 8.63 14.14 -6.48
C GLY A 58 8.23 15.29 -7.40
N ILE A 59 9.20 16.12 -7.74
CA ILE A 59 9.04 17.16 -8.76
C ILE A 59 9.25 16.46 -10.11
N ALA A 60 8.31 16.67 -11.04
CA ALA A 60 8.40 16.17 -12.41
C ALA A 60 9.36 17.01 -13.25
#